data_AF-A0A158SPQ5-F1
#
_entry.id   AF-A0A158SPQ5-F1
#
_cell.length_a   1.000
_cell.length_b   1.000
_cell.length_c   1.000
_cell.angle_alpha   90.00
_cell.angle_beta   90.00
_cell.angle_gamma   90.00
#
_symmetry.space_group_name_H-M   'P 1'
#
loop_
_entity.id
_entity.type
_entity.pdbx_description
1 polymer ?
#
loop_
_entity_poly.entity_id
_entity_poly.type
_entity_poly.pdbx_seq_one_letter_code
_entity_poly.pdbx_strand_id
1 'polypeptide(L)'
;MSYQLKLDEMLEALQSVAPDKALTFERALCATGNGMAFALATLLDIEAGETTMQGMDFGGICCPFRPKHEGQPMPWPIDGYDDAEAWEA
;
A
#
# COMPACT_ATOMS: atom_id res chain seq x y z
N MET A 1 -10.94 1.22 28.58
CA MET A 1 -10.40 1.61 27.25
C MET A 1 -9.79 0.39 26.62
N SER A 2 -9.97 0.20 25.30
CA SER A 2 -9.30 -0.86 24.54
C SER A 2 -8.16 -0.27 23.71
N TYR A 3 -7.07 -1.02 23.56
CA TYR A 3 -6.00 -0.70 22.63
C TYR A 3 -6.41 -1.15 21.21
N GLN A 4 -6.15 -0.34 20.19
CA GLN A 4 -6.50 -0.63 18.80
C GLN A 4 -5.21 -0.83 18.00
N LEU A 5 -5.09 -1.98 17.34
CA LEU A 5 -4.00 -2.26 16.41
C LEU A 5 -4.44 -1.96 14.98
N LYS A 6 -3.52 -1.38 14.19
CA LYS A 6 -3.65 -1.30 12.73
C LYS A 6 -3.42 -2.67 12.09
N LEU A 7 -3.83 -2.82 10.83
CA LEU A 7 -3.68 -4.09 10.09
C LEU A 7 -2.21 -4.52 10.00
N ASP A 8 -1.30 -3.58 9.71
CA ASP A 8 0.12 -3.88 9.57
C ASP A 8 0.77 -4.24 10.92
N GLU A 9 0.34 -3.59 12.01
CA GLU A 9 0.78 -3.94 13.37
C GLU A 9 0.32 -5.35 13.78
N MET A 10 -0.89 -5.77 13.34
CA MET A 10 -1.36 -7.14 13.54
C MET A 10 -0.56 -8.15 12.70
N LEU A 11 -0.17 -7.81 11.48
CA LEU A 11 0.69 -8.64 10.64
C LEU A 11 2.07 -8.83 11.26
N GLU A 12 2.70 -7.76 11.73
CA GLU A 12 4.01 -7.82 12.39
C GLU A 12 3.96 -8.68 13.67
N ALA A 13 2.92 -8.50 14.49
CA ALA A 13 2.69 -9.35 15.65
C ALA A 13 2.54 -10.82 15.24
N LEU A 14 1.79 -11.12 14.17
CA LEU A 14 1.64 -12.46 13.63
C LEU A 14 2.95 -13.04 13.09
N GLN A 15 3.82 -12.24 12.48
CA GLN A 15 5.14 -12.71 12.05
C GLN A 15 5.99 -13.23 13.22
N SER A 16 5.80 -12.66 14.42
CA SER A 16 6.51 -13.09 15.63
C SER A 16 5.93 -14.36 16.26
N VAL A 17 4.61 -14.57 16.20
CA VAL A 17 3.93 -15.65 16.96
C VAL A 17 3.37 -16.78 16.10
N ALA A 18 3.09 -16.54 14.82
CA ALA A 18 2.54 -17.50 13.86
C ALA A 18 2.90 -17.11 12.40
N PRO A 19 4.17 -17.31 11.97
CA PRO A 19 4.66 -16.84 10.67
C PRO A 19 3.90 -17.42 9.46
N ASP A 20 3.40 -18.65 9.57
CA ASP A 20 2.58 -19.32 8.56
C ASP A 20 1.22 -18.61 8.34
N LYS A 21 0.62 -18.14 9.43
CA LYS A 21 -0.61 -17.34 9.39
C LYS A 21 -0.32 -15.93 8.87
N ALA A 22 0.79 -15.32 9.28
CA ALA A 22 1.20 -14.00 8.81
C ALA A 22 1.29 -13.97 7.28
N LEU A 23 1.98 -14.94 6.66
CA LEU A 23 2.08 -15.04 5.21
C LEU A 23 0.72 -15.19 4.52
N THR A 24 -0.20 -15.93 5.13
CA THR A 24 -1.56 -16.11 4.59
C THR A 24 -2.33 -14.79 4.58
N PHE A 25 -2.27 -14.04 5.66
CA PHE A 25 -2.95 -12.74 5.77
C PHE A 25 -2.28 -11.65 4.93
N GLU A 26 -0.95 -11.64 4.87
CA GLU A 26 -0.19 -10.72 4.01
C GLU A 26 -0.64 -10.88 2.55
N ARG A 27 -0.70 -12.11 2.04
CA ARG A 27 -1.19 -12.38 0.68
C ARG A 27 -2.63 -11.91 0.46
N ALA A 28 -3.51 -12.13 1.44
CA ALA A 28 -4.92 -11.71 1.34
C ALA A 28 -5.06 -10.18 1.33
N LEU A 29 -4.26 -9.49 2.13
CA LEU A 29 -4.23 -8.03 2.20
C LEU A 29 -3.62 -7.43 0.93
N CYS A 30 -2.51 -7.99 0.41
CA CYS A 30 -1.95 -7.57 -0.88
C CYS A 30 -2.93 -7.79 -2.04
N ALA A 31 -3.66 -8.92 -2.07
CA ALA A 31 -4.69 -9.16 -3.07
C ALA A 31 -5.83 -8.14 -3.00
N THR A 32 -6.25 -7.79 -1.78
CA THR A 32 -7.26 -6.74 -1.56
C THR A 32 -6.73 -5.38 -2.01
N GLY A 33 -5.49 -5.05 -1.64
CA GLY A 33 -4.77 -3.84 -2.06
C GLY A 33 -4.69 -3.71 -3.57
N ASN A 34 -4.32 -4.79 -4.27
CA ASN A 34 -4.30 -4.84 -5.74
C ASN A 34 -5.69 -4.54 -6.34
N GLY A 35 -6.77 -5.07 -5.74
CA GLY A 35 -8.13 -4.77 -6.16
C GLY A 35 -8.48 -3.30 -6.00
N MET A 36 -8.13 -2.69 -4.86
CA MET A 36 -8.35 -1.26 -4.62
C MET A 36 -7.51 -0.40 -5.58
N ALA A 37 -6.23 -0.75 -5.75
CA ALA A 37 -5.30 -0.01 -6.59
C ALA A 37 -5.73 -0.05 -8.06
N PHE A 38 -6.17 -1.20 -8.57
CA PHE A 38 -6.73 -1.31 -9.92
C PHE A 38 -7.99 -0.45 -10.09
N ALA A 39 -8.90 -0.49 -9.12
CA ALA A 39 -10.11 0.34 -9.16
C ALA A 39 -9.77 1.83 -9.17
N LEU A 40 -8.85 2.26 -8.31
CA LEU A 40 -8.41 3.65 -8.22
C LEU A 40 -7.69 4.10 -9.50
N ALA A 41 -6.78 3.28 -10.01
CA ALA A 41 -6.05 3.54 -11.25
C ALA A 41 -6.99 3.70 -12.45
N THR A 42 -8.04 2.87 -12.52
CA THR A 42 -9.06 2.95 -13.56
C THR A 42 -9.88 4.23 -13.44
N LEU A 43 -10.28 4.62 -12.22
CA LEU A 43 -11.10 5.81 -11.99
C LEU A 43 -10.34 7.13 -12.23
N LEU A 44 -9.05 7.14 -11.94
CA LEU A 44 -8.19 8.32 -12.03
C LEU A 44 -7.34 8.38 -13.31
N ASP A 45 -7.46 7.37 -14.18
CA ASP A 45 -6.70 7.22 -15.43
C ASP A 45 -5.17 7.30 -15.23
N ILE A 46 -4.67 6.56 -14.23
CA ILE A 46 -3.24 6.43 -13.88
C ILE A 46 -2.84 4.94 -13.91
N GLU A 47 -1.57 4.65 -13.64
CA GLU A 47 -1.10 3.27 -13.46
C GLU A 47 -0.85 2.96 -11.98
N ALA A 48 -1.15 1.72 -11.60
CA ALA A 48 -0.77 1.14 -10.32
C ALA A 48 0.19 -0.05 -10.54
N GLY A 49 1.15 -0.19 -9.64
CA GLY A 49 1.97 -1.40 -9.53
C GLY A 49 1.34 -2.46 -8.64
N GLU A 50 2.16 -3.42 -8.22
CA GLU A 50 1.72 -4.46 -7.29
C GLU A 50 1.82 -4.00 -5.84
N THR A 51 0.81 -4.36 -5.06
CA THR A 51 0.78 -4.16 -3.61
C THR A 51 1.70 -5.16 -2.93
N THR A 52 2.63 -4.67 -2.13
CA THR A 52 3.63 -5.48 -1.43
C THR A 52 3.86 -4.99 0.00
N MET A 53 4.33 -5.89 0.87
CA MET A 53 4.76 -5.51 2.22
C MET A 53 6.15 -4.84 2.14
N GLN A 54 6.23 -3.56 2.52
CA GLN A 54 7.48 -2.77 2.54
C GLN A 54 8.10 -2.69 3.94
N GLY A 55 7.45 -3.26 4.95
CA GLY A 55 7.83 -3.13 6.35
C GLY A 55 7.21 -1.90 7.02
N MET A 56 7.12 -1.91 8.35
CA MET A 56 6.42 -0.87 9.10
C MET A 56 7.07 0.51 9.00
N ASP A 57 8.40 0.56 8.86
CA ASP A 57 9.15 1.80 8.65
C ASP A 57 8.81 2.48 7.31
N PHE A 58 8.22 1.72 6.38
CA PHE A 58 7.80 2.16 5.04
C PHE A 58 6.29 2.05 4.81
N GLY A 59 5.50 2.08 5.89
CA GLY A 59 4.03 2.17 5.82
C GLY A 59 3.30 0.83 5.70
N GLY A 60 3.98 -0.31 5.89
CA GLY A 60 3.35 -1.63 5.86
C GLY A 60 3.06 -2.10 4.44
N ILE A 61 1.81 -2.44 4.15
CA ILE A 61 1.37 -2.87 2.82
C ILE A 61 1.12 -1.66 1.93
N CYS A 62 1.94 -1.50 0.89
CA CYS A 62 1.98 -0.32 0.02
C CYS A 62 1.82 -0.70 -1.45
N CYS A 63 1.28 0.21 -2.26
CA CYS A 63 1.14 0.07 -3.71
C CYS A 63 1.66 1.34 -4.40
N PRO A 64 2.59 1.24 -5.36
CA PRO A 64 3.07 2.40 -6.09
C PRO A 64 2.07 2.83 -7.17
N PHE A 65 1.89 4.14 -7.33
CA PHE A 65 1.10 4.74 -8.41
C PHE A 65 1.99 5.65 -9.26
N ARG A 66 1.66 5.79 -10.55
CA ARG A 66 2.42 6.65 -11.47
C ARG A 66 1.52 7.19 -12.59
N PRO A 67 1.92 8.30 -13.24
CA PRO A 67 1.24 8.79 -14.42
C PRO A 67 1.18 7.73 -15.52
N LYS A 68 0.05 7.66 -16.24
CA LYS A 68 -0.13 6.73 -17.37
C LYS A 68 0.49 7.27 -18.66
N HIS A 69 0.58 8.58 -18.77
CA HIS A 69 1.17 9.26 -19.92
C HIS A 69 2.27 10.22 -19.48
N GLU A 70 3.26 10.44 -20.35
CA GLU A 70 4.34 11.39 -20.08
C GLU A 70 3.76 12.80 -19.89
N GLY A 71 4.19 13.49 -18.82
CA GLY A 71 3.73 14.83 -18.47
C GLY A 71 2.33 14.91 -17.85
N GLN A 72 1.65 13.79 -17.62
CA GLN A 72 0.40 13.78 -16.87
C GLN A 72 0.68 14.07 -15.38
N PRO A 73 0.07 15.11 -14.78
CA PRO A 73 0.17 15.33 -13.35
C PRO A 73 -0.59 14.25 -12.57
N MET A 74 -0.14 13.95 -11.36
CA MET A 74 -0.91 13.08 -10.47
C MET A 74 -2.26 13.73 -10.14
N PRO A 75 -3.38 13.00 -10.26
CA PRO A 75 -4.70 13.57 -10.07
C PRO A 75 -5.09 13.64 -8.58
N TRP A 76 -5.89 14.63 -8.21
CA TRP A 76 -6.63 14.62 -6.95
C TRP A 76 -7.55 13.38 -6.88
N PRO A 77 -7.69 12.69 -5.73
CA PRO A 77 -7.22 13.06 -4.39
C PRO A 77 -5.84 12.51 -4.00
N ILE A 78 -5.08 11.93 -4.93
CA ILE A 78 -3.83 11.24 -4.59
C ILE A 78 -2.57 12.07 -4.81
N ASP A 79 -2.69 13.21 -5.49
CA ASP A 79 -1.63 14.19 -5.71
C ASP A 79 -0.95 14.64 -4.40
N GLY A 80 -1.70 14.70 -3.29
CA GLY A 80 -1.16 15.06 -1.97
C GLY A 80 -0.44 13.93 -1.21
N TYR A 81 -0.45 12.69 -1.72
CA TYR A 81 0.32 11.58 -1.14
C TYR A 81 1.65 11.34 -1.85
N ASP A 82 1.86 11.97 -3.01
CA ASP A 82 3.14 11.99 -3.70
C ASP A 82 4.07 12.97 -2.96
N ASP A 83 4.63 12.49 -1.85
CA ASP A 83 5.59 13.26 -1.08
C ASP A 83 6.94 13.20 -1.81
N ALA A 84 7.16 14.15 -2.72
CA ALA A 84 8.38 14.25 -3.50
C ALA A 84 9.66 14.26 -2.62
N GLU A 85 9.56 14.70 -1.35
CA GLU A 85 10.67 14.67 -0.39
C GLU A 85 11.06 13.24 0.05
N ALA A 86 10.18 12.25 -0.07
CA ALA A 86 10.44 10.87 0.36
C ALA A 86 11.35 10.07 -0.61
N TRP A 87 11.60 10.59 -1.83
CA TRP A 87 12.40 9.92 -2.86
C TRP A 87 13.88 10.36 -2.88
N GLU A 88 14.25 11.44 -2.18
CA GLU A 88 15.60 12.05 -2.22
C GLU A 88 16.47 11.80 -0.97
N ALA A 89 16.02 10.98 -0.02
CA ALA A 89 16.80 10.59 1.18
C ALA A 89 17.49 9.23 1.04
#